data_AF-A0A9N9RTR2-F1
#
_entry.id   AF-A0A9N9RTR2-F1
#
_cell.length_a   1.000
_cell.length_b   1.000
_cell.length_c   1.000
_cell.angle_alpha   90.00
_cell.angle_beta   90.00
_cell.angle_gamma   90.00
#
_symmetry.space_group_name_H-M   'P 1'
#
loop_
_entity.id
_entity.type
_entity.pdbx_description
1 polymer ?
#
loop_
_entity_poly.entity_id
_entity_poly.type
_entity_poly.pdbx_seq_one_letter_code
_entity_poly.pdbx_strand_id
1 'polypeptide(L)'
;MCYSRNSLSAHKHTFMSQHMHTSPTPCKMTKYIHVALGVKAFNNLSRNQYNNIRQVLKLECENVLPTAKKLLRLEKQCYPDDITVTDTRAVIPLKNLTQLTTKRVIEAHNSEIYDKIKILPSESTPKVIHAEMIVTWGMDGTTGQSQYNQGKTNSRNQERDRTQPNQTTNNEIIEDKSLLTVSMSVQQLRHEDENGNYICLWDNENSQSVYSVRPIQLEHAKETRVNVRRIYEDIKNQISKLEPQRFICEDMLLEITYKFYPTMLDGKVYTDLTETSGYCRCQLCRSGPNEMSDINNLDNGRFEKTHRKFVKEHLYFNTQPLHTSMNVLTTLYDLSYKQYVQKHWLEITEEEQIVLDVEKARIKQAMWDAFNVRVLEPRQGGAGSSDTGNVARKVLENPELLAKTLYLNEEIIKRICYVLNQIRSLEPVDDLDEFDRYCKETYRMFLTTYSWFKIPVTLHRALAHAKHYMEALPLPLGRMSDFDNNLHMIKKRRVALSCEDWFFDASVLTNEL
;
A
#
# COMPACT_ATOMS: atom_id res chain seq x y z
N MET A 1 29.67 -26.59 -31.12
CA MET A 1 30.98 -26.51 -31.79
C MET A 1 31.41 -25.05 -31.86
N CYS A 2 32.55 -24.73 -31.27
CA CYS A 2 33.22 -23.43 -31.33
C CYS A 2 33.67 -23.10 -32.77
N TYR A 3 33.78 -21.82 -33.14
CA TYR A 3 35.09 -21.15 -33.34
C TYR A 3 34.93 -19.68 -33.78
N SER A 4 35.80 -18.86 -33.17
CA SER A 4 36.12 -17.44 -33.37
C SER A 4 36.93 -17.13 -34.63
N ARG A 5 36.96 -15.87 -35.10
CA ARG A 5 38.12 -14.92 -35.01
C ARG A 5 38.03 -13.74 -35.99
N ASN A 6 38.20 -12.54 -35.42
CA ASN A 6 39.08 -11.42 -35.79
C ASN A 6 39.32 -11.04 -37.26
N SER A 7 39.12 -9.74 -37.53
CA SER A 7 40.16 -8.73 -37.80
C SER A 7 39.72 -7.76 -38.88
N LEU A 8 39.87 -6.45 -38.63
CA LEU A 8 40.13 -5.44 -39.66
C LEU A 8 40.62 -4.17 -38.99
N SER A 9 41.93 -3.95 -39.14
CA SER A 9 42.65 -2.74 -38.81
C SER A 9 42.58 -1.73 -39.96
N ALA A 10 42.54 -0.45 -39.59
CA ALA A 10 43.22 0.69 -40.22
C ALA A 10 43.01 0.97 -41.72
N HIS A 11 42.28 2.05 -42.02
CA HIS A 11 42.88 3.31 -42.48
C HIS A 11 41.79 4.30 -42.92
N LYS A 12 41.71 5.47 -42.25
CA LYS A 12 41.92 6.81 -42.85
C LYS A 12 41.43 7.91 -41.91
N HIS A 13 42.39 8.68 -41.39
CA HIS A 13 42.27 10.12 -41.11
C HIS A 13 41.61 10.80 -42.34
N THR A 14 40.78 11.82 -42.26
CA THR A 14 40.94 13.11 -41.57
C THR A 14 39.61 13.84 -41.79
N PHE A 15 38.93 14.34 -40.74
CA PHE A 15 38.03 15.52 -40.78
C PHE A 15 37.26 15.63 -39.45
N MET A 16 37.95 15.93 -38.34
CA MET A 16 37.30 16.55 -37.17
C MET A 16 38.34 17.39 -36.42
N SER A 17 38.51 18.62 -36.89
CA SER A 17 39.01 19.74 -36.10
C SER A 17 38.07 20.89 -36.39
N GLN A 18 37.72 21.66 -35.35
CA GLN A 18 36.73 22.74 -35.32
C GLN A 18 35.31 22.33 -34.92
N HIS A 19 35.17 21.84 -33.69
CA HIS A 19 34.32 22.51 -32.70
C HIS A 19 34.84 22.14 -31.30
N MET A 20 35.71 23.00 -30.76
CA MET A 20 35.91 23.10 -29.31
C MET A 20 34.56 23.53 -28.70
N HIS A 21 33.71 22.55 -28.39
CA HIS A 21 32.66 22.76 -27.42
C HIS A 21 33.29 22.57 -26.05
N THR A 22 33.47 23.70 -25.37
CA THR A 22 33.71 23.81 -23.94
C THR A 22 33.18 22.60 -23.18
N SER A 23 34.07 21.78 -22.61
CA SER A 23 33.70 20.76 -21.64
C SER A 23 32.84 21.46 -20.58
N PRO A 24 31.60 21.02 -20.29
CA PRO A 24 30.86 21.62 -19.20
C PRO A 24 31.70 21.41 -17.94
N THR A 25 32.20 22.50 -17.36
CA THR A 25 32.87 22.47 -16.05
C THR A 25 32.00 21.60 -15.14
N PRO A 26 32.55 20.52 -14.52
CA PRO A 26 31.73 19.59 -13.74
C PRO A 26 30.94 20.38 -12.70
N CYS A 27 29.63 20.50 -12.90
CA CYS A 27 28.79 21.22 -11.95
C CYS A 27 28.84 20.42 -10.66
N LYS A 28 29.53 20.95 -9.65
CA LYS A 28 29.66 20.29 -8.35
C LYS A 28 28.25 20.04 -7.79
N MET A 29 27.79 18.78 -7.71
CA MET A 29 26.48 18.48 -7.09
C MET A 29 26.48 18.70 -5.57
N THR A 30 27.53 19.30 -5.01
CA THR A 30 27.48 19.82 -3.63
C THR A 30 26.40 20.89 -3.45
N LYS A 31 25.95 21.56 -4.53
CA LYS A 31 24.78 22.47 -4.49
C LYS A 31 23.43 21.72 -4.38
N TYR A 32 23.40 20.42 -4.68
CA TYR A 32 22.20 19.58 -4.73
C TYR A 32 22.30 18.36 -3.81
N ILE A 33 22.71 18.56 -2.56
CA ILE A 33 22.85 17.48 -1.58
C ILE A 33 21.56 16.66 -1.37
N HIS A 34 20.39 17.31 -1.46
CA HIS A 34 19.09 16.66 -1.39
C HIS A 34 18.84 15.72 -2.58
N VAL A 35 19.31 16.08 -3.77
CA VAL A 35 19.22 15.22 -4.97
C VAL A 35 20.07 13.97 -4.79
N ALA A 36 21.29 14.10 -4.26
CA ALA A 36 22.14 12.95 -3.98
C ALA A 36 21.55 12.01 -2.93
N LEU A 37 20.90 12.56 -1.89
CA LEU A 37 20.17 11.73 -0.92
C LEU A 37 18.97 11.02 -1.57
N GLY A 38 18.21 11.74 -2.40
CA GLY A 38 17.12 11.18 -3.19
C GLY A 38 17.59 10.01 -4.06
N VAL A 39 18.64 10.20 -4.84
CA VAL A 39 19.23 9.14 -5.70
C VAL A 39 19.63 7.93 -4.86
N LYS A 40 20.30 8.12 -3.72
CA LYS A 40 20.65 7.02 -2.81
C LYS A 40 19.40 6.26 -2.33
N ALA A 41 18.37 6.98 -1.88
CA ALA A 41 17.15 6.40 -1.34
C ALA A 41 16.30 5.68 -2.41
N PHE A 42 16.04 6.32 -3.54
CA PHE A 42 15.24 5.76 -4.64
C PHE A 42 15.87 4.50 -5.23
N ASN A 43 17.20 4.49 -5.38
CA ASN A 43 17.93 3.35 -5.93
C ASN A 43 18.27 2.28 -4.88
N ASN A 44 17.85 2.45 -3.62
CA ASN A 44 18.18 1.54 -2.51
C ASN A 44 19.68 1.28 -2.36
N LEU A 45 20.52 2.29 -2.60
CA LEU A 45 21.96 2.15 -2.51
C LEU A 45 22.39 2.03 -1.04
N SER A 46 23.14 0.97 -0.75
CA SER A 46 23.84 0.87 0.53
C SER A 46 24.90 1.96 0.65
N ARG A 47 25.36 2.23 1.87
CA ARG A 47 26.44 3.19 2.13
C ARG A 47 27.71 2.84 1.34
N ASN A 48 28.02 1.56 1.23
CA ASN A 48 29.20 1.08 0.50
C ASN A 48 29.03 1.24 -1.01
N GLN A 49 27.88 0.86 -1.57
CA GLN A 49 27.59 1.06 -2.99
C GLN A 49 27.69 2.53 -3.39
N TYR A 50 27.11 3.42 -2.58
CA TYR A 50 27.20 4.87 -2.80
C TYR A 50 28.66 5.38 -2.74
N ASN A 51 29.44 4.91 -1.76
CA ASN A 51 30.85 5.28 -1.64
C ASN A 51 31.70 4.78 -2.82
N ASN A 52 31.46 3.56 -3.30
CA ASN A 52 32.15 3.00 -4.46
C ASN A 52 31.86 3.82 -5.72
N ILE A 53 30.59 4.13 -5.99
CA ILE A 53 30.20 5.01 -7.12
C ILE A 53 30.91 6.36 -7.01
N ARG A 54 30.92 6.94 -5.80
CA ARG A 54 31.61 8.21 -5.56
C ARG A 54 33.12 8.13 -5.78
N GLN A 55 33.77 7.04 -5.41
CA GLN A 55 35.21 6.84 -5.62
C GLN A 55 35.55 6.72 -7.11
N VAL A 56 34.77 5.95 -7.87
CA VAL A 56 34.96 5.82 -9.32
C VAL A 56 34.78 7.17 -10.01
N LEU A 57 33.71 7.91 -9.69
CA LEU A 57 33.47 9.23 -10.29
C LEU A 57 34.56 10.25 -9.96
N LYS A 58 35.23 10.11 -8.81
CA LYS A 58 36.33 10.98 -8.42
C LYS A 58 37.57 10.83 -9.31
N LEU A 59 37.76 9.70 -9.98
CA LEU A 59 38.88 9.47 -10.88
C LEU A 59 38.80 10.38 -12.12
N GLU A 60 37.58 10.60 -12.62
CA GLU A 60 37.32 11.35 -13.86
C GLU A 60 36.87 12.80 -13.58
N CYS A 61 36.20 13.05 -12.46
CA CYS A 61 35.63 14.36 -12.13
C CYS A 61 35.75 14.66 -10.64
N GLU A 62 36.37 15.79 -10.30
CA GLU A 62 36.58 16.13 -8.90
C GLU A 62 35.25 16.47 -8.19
N ASN A 63 34.95 15.75 -7.11
CA ASN A 63 33.90 16.08 -6.12
C ASN A 63 32.46 16.23 -6.67
N VAL A 64 32.07 15.38 -7.63
CA VAL A 64 30.70 15.32 -8.16
C VAL A 64 29.67 15.00 -7.06
N LEU A 65 29.89 13.95 -6.27
CA LEU A 65 28.93 13.50 -5.24
C LEU A 65 29.33 13.93 -3.81
N PRO A 66 28.37 14.34 -2.95
CA PRO A 66 28.63 14.64 -1.54
C PRO A 66 29.09 13.39 -0.77
N THR A 67 29.80 13.59 0.33
CA THR A 67 30.26 12.48 1.18
C THR A 67 29.09 11.82 1.92
N ALA A 68 29.21 10.54 2.24
CA ALA A 68 28.21 9.84 3.05
C ALA A 68 27.96 10.54 4.41
N LYS A 69 28.98 11.18 5.01
CA LYS A 69 28.82 11.98 6.24
C LYS A 69 27.90 13.19 6.05
N LYS A 70 27.99 13.86 4.89
CA LYS A 70 27.09 14.97 4.55
C LYS A 70 25.67 14.46 4.31
N LEU A 71 25.51 13.34 3.62
CA LEU A 71 24.20 12.70 3.44
C LEU A 71 23.57 12.28 4.78
N LEU A 72 24.34 11.68 5.69
CA LEU A 72 23.85 11.26 7.01
C LEU A 72 23.36 12.44 7.85
N ARG A 73 24.03 13.60 7.77
CA ARG A 73 23.56 14.82 8.44
C ARG A 73 22.19 15.26 7.92
N LEU A 74 21.99 15.13 6.61
CA LEU A 74 20.71 15.45 5.99
C LEU A 74 19.63 14.41 6.30
N GLU A 75 19.98 13.11 6.31
CA GLU A 75 19.07 12.03 6.71
C GLU A 75 18.53 12.24 8.13
N LYS A 76 19.39 12.65 9.07
CA LYS A 76 18.98 12.95 10.45
C LYS A 76 17.96 14.10 10.55
N GLN A 77 17.94 15.04 9.61
CA GLN A 77 16.92 16.10 9.57
C GLN A 77 15.54 15.57 9.13
N CYS A 78 15.50 14.37 8.54
CA CYS A 78 14.28 13.69 8.12
C CYS A 78 13.79 12.66 9.14
N TYR A 79 14.40 12.58 10.33
CA TYR A 79 13.96 11.67 11.39
C TYR A 79 12.99 12.38 12.32
N PRO A 80 11.85 11.74 12.66
CA PRO A 80 10.94 12.28 13.66
C PRO A 80 11.60 12.24 15.04
N ASP A 81 11.17 13.15 15.91
CA ASP A 81 11.59 13.18 17.31
C ASP A 81 10.90 12.06 18.12
N ASP A 82 11.49 11.69 19.25
CA ASP A 82 10.97 10.72 20.24
C ASP A 82 10.67 9.31 19.70
N ILE A 83 11.49 8.81 18.76
CA ILE A 83 11.39 7.43 18.30
C ILE A 83 11.73 6.47 19.46
N THR A 84 10.82 5.56 19.77
CA THR A 84 11.06 4.49 20.75
C THR A 84 11.40 3.19 20.03
N VAL A 85 12.59 2.65 20.27
CA VAL A 85 13.06 1.38 19.67
C VAL A 85 13.41 0.39 20.78
N THR A 86 12.87 -0.82 20.67
CA THR A 86 13.21 -1.99 21.50
C THR A 86 13.57 -3.17 20.59
N ASP A 87 13.99 -4.29 21.18
CA ASP A 87 14.29 -5.54 20.46
C ASP A 87 13.12 -6.09 19.64
N THR A 88 11.89 -5.63 19.91
CA THR A 88 10.65 -6.22 19.37
C THR A 88 9.74 -5.21 18.70
N ARG A 89 9.95 -3.91 18.92
CA ARG A 89 9.13 -2.86 18.34
C ARG A 89 9.90 -1.57 18.10
N ALA A 90 9.52 -0.88 17.04
CA ALA A 90 9.87 0.52 16.81
C ALA A 90 8.56 1.32 16.66
N VAL A 91 8.41 2.41 17.41
CA VAL A 91 7.20 3.23 17.44
C VAL A 91 7.57 4.70 17.38
N ILE A 92 6.83 5.45 16.57
CA ILE A 92 6.94 6.90 16.46
C ILE A 92 5.63 7.52 16.97
N PRO A 93 5.67 8.51 17.88
CA PRO A 93 4.48 9.23 18.29
C PRO A 93 3.79 9.90 17.09
N LEU A 94 2.48 9.69 16.95
CA LEU A 94 1.72 10.19 15.79
C LEU A 94 1.83 11.71 15.62
N LYS A 95 1.85 12.46 16.72
CA LYS A 95 2.04 13.92 16.74
C LYS A 95 3.35 14.34 16.07
N ASN A 96 4.46 13.68 16.42
CA ASN A 96 5.78 14.01 15.90
C ASN A 96 5.89 13.62 14.41
N LEU A 97 5.30 12.49 14.03
CA LEU A 97 5.30 12.04 12.63
C LEU A 97 4.47 12.96 11.73
N THR A 98 3.28 13.37 12.16
CA THR A 98 2.44 14.33 11.44
C THR A 98 3.12 15.69 11.33
N GLN A 99 3.70 16.19 12.42
CA GLN A 99 4.41 17.46 12.43
C GLN A 99 5.58 17.48 11.45
N LEU A 100 6.43 16.46 11.47
CA LEU A 100 7.54 16.35 10.53
C LEU A 100 7.03 16.22 9.09
N THR A 101 6.03 15.37 8.85
CA THR A 101 5.50 15.14 7.50
C THR A 101 4.93 16.41 6.91
N THR A 102 4.09 17.12 7.65
CA THR A 102 3.44 18.37 7.21
C THR A 102 4.46 19.49 7.02
N LYS A 103 5.45 19.63 7.93
CA LYS A 103 6.55 20.57 7.75
C LYS A 103 7.27 20.35 6.41
N ARG A 104 7.59 19.08 6.10
CA ARG A 104 8.30 18.73 4.86
C ARG A 104 7.44 18.95 3.61
N VAL A 105 6.13 18.73 3.68
CA VAL A 105 5.20 19.05 2.58
C VAL A 105 5.17 20.55 2.33
N ILE A 106 5.00 21.36 3.39
CA ILE A 106 4.98 22.82 3.28
C ILE A 106 6.31 23.34 2.73
N GLU A 107 7.45 22.83 3.21
CA GLU A 107 8.77 23.22 2.69
C GLU A 107 8.95 22.86 1.21
N ALA A 108 8.50 21.68 0.79
CA ALA A 108 8.67 21.19 -0.58
C ALA A 108 7.73 21.89 -1.58
N HIS A 109 6.55 22.30 -1.13
CA HIS A 109 5.49 22.90 -1.95
C HIS A 109 5.18 24.35 -1.52
N ASN A 110 6.14 25.03 -0.89
CA ASN A 110 5.93 26.34 -0.28
C ASN A 110 5.31 27.34 -1.27
N SER A 111 5.89 27.47 -2.47
CA SER A 111 5.41 28.43 -3.47
C SER A 111 3.99 28.12 -3.94
N GLU A 112 3.68 26.85 -4.19
CA GLU A 112 2.35 26.41 -4.64
C GLU A 112 1.29 26.67 -3.57
N ILE A 113 1.59 26.30 -2.32
CA ILE A 113 0.70 26.51 -1.19
C ILE A 113 0.51 28.01 -0.98
N TYR A 114 1.60 28.78 -0.93
CA TYR A 114 1.61 30.23 -0.75
C TYR A 114 0.73 30.94 -1.78
N ASP A 115 0.87 30.58 -3.06
CA ASP A 115 0.09 31.18 -4.14
C ASP A 115 -1.41 30.97 -4.00
N LYS A 116 -1.83 29.85 -3.41
CA LYS A 116 -3.24 29.56 -3.12
C LYS A 116 -3.71 30.26 -1.84
N ILE A 117 -2.89 30.30 -0.79
CA ILE A 117 -3.31 30.91 0.48
C ILE A 117 -3.30 32.45 0.43
N LYS A 118 -2.43 33.09 -0.37
CA LYS A 118 -2.34 34.56 -0.45
C LYS A 118 -3.64 35.20 -0.93
N ILE A 119 -4.39 34.53 -1.81
CA ILE A 119 -5.64 35.03 -2.37
C ILE A 119 -6.87 34.77 -1.48
N LEU A 120 -6.74 33.94 -0.44
CA LEU A 120 -7.85 33.66 0.48
C LEU A 120 -8.19 34.90 1.34
N PRO A 121 -9.46 35.16 1.64
CA PRO A 121 -9.83 36.18 2.60
C PRO A 121 -9.31 35.81 4.00
N SER A 122 -8.85 36.79 4.78
CA SER A 122 -8.58 36.62 6.20
C SER A 122 -8.64 37.97 6.90
N GLU A 123 -9.38 38.03 8.00
CA GLU A 123 -9.55 39.25 8.81
C GLU A 123 -8.44 39.43 9.86
N SER A 124 -7.52 38.47 9.96
CA SER A 124 -6.48 38.41 10.99
C SER A 124 -5.13 38.94 10.50
N THR A 125 -4.41 39.64 11.38
CA THR A 125 -2.99 40.02 11.20
C THR A 125 -2.17 39.48 12.38
N PRO A 126 -1.22 38.54 12.16
CA PRO A 126 -0.90 37.90 10.88
C PRO A 126 -2.06 37.02 10.38
N LYS A 127 -2.13 36.85 9.05
CA LYS A 127 -3.18 36.08 8.38
C LYS A 127 -3.09 34.61 8.81
N VAL A 128 -4.13 34.15 9.49
CA VAL A 128 -4.30 32.76 9.91
C VAL A 128 -5.19 32.04 8.91
N ILE A 129 -4.68 30.92 8.40
CA ILE A 129 -5.40 30.01 7.50
C ILE A 129 -5.64 28.70 8.24
N HIS A 130 -6.91 28.38 8.45
CA HIS A 130 -7.32 27.09 8.98
C HIS A 130 -7.39 26.09 7.84
N ALA A 131 -6.64 25.00 7.94
CA ALA A 131 -6.62 23.95 6.94
C ALA A 131 -6.76 22.57 7.58
N GLU A 132 -7.12 21.59 6.78
CA GLU A 132 -7.18 20.20 7.17
C GLU A 132 -6.31 19.33 6.27
N MET A 133 -5.57 18.42 6.89
CA MET A 133 -4.80 17.39 6.23
C MET A 133 -5.59 16.08 6.26
N ILE A 134 -5.92 15.56 5.08
CA ILE A 134 -6.51 14.24 4.91
C ILE A 134 -5.40 13.19 4.98
N VAL A 135 -5.54 12.25 5.91
CA VAL A 135 -4.55 11.20 6.15
C VAL A 135 -5.22 9.83 6.06
N THR A 136 -4.67 8.95 5.25
CA THR A 136 -5.04 7.54 5.26
C THR A 136 -4.08 6.78 6.16
N TRP A 137 -4.57 5.78 6.87
CA TRP A 137 -3.72 4.91 7.67
C TRP A 137 -4.26 3.50 7.73
N GLY A 138 -3.41 2.59 8.18
CA GLY A 138 -3.81 1.22 8.43
C GLY A 138 -2.67 0.34 8.87
N MET A 139 -2.90 -0.96 8.81
CA MET A 139 -1.99 -1.97 9.33
C MET A 139 -2.04 -3.23 8.50
N ASP A 140 -0.89 -3.87 8.40
CA ASP A 140 -0.72 -5.09 7.61
C ASP A 140 0.34 -5.99 8.23
N GLY A 141 0.04 -7.29 8.22
CA GLY A 141 0.83 -8.34 8.79
C GLY A 141 1.45 -9.23 7.72
N THR A 142 2.74 -9.54 7.89
CA THR A 142 3.43 -10.53 7.08
C THR A 142 4.02 -11.61 7.94
N THR A 143 3.94 -12.84 7.46
CA THR A 143 4.67 -13.99 7.99
C THR A 143 5.84 -14.35 7.07
N GLY A 144 6.67 -15.32 7.47
CA GLY A 144 7.77 -15.83 6.65
C GLY A 144 9.00 -14.93 6.60
N GLN A 145 9.19 -14.08 7.61
CA GLN A 145 10.40 -13.26 7.73
C GLN A 145 11.62 -14.11 8.10
N SER A 146 12.80 -13.73 7.61
CA SER A 146 14.07 -14.35 7.99
C SER A 146 14.30 -14.24 9.49
N GLN A 147 14.60 -15.36 10.15
CA GLN A 147 14.92 -15.38 11.57
C GLN A 147 16.39 -15.07 11.79
N TYR A 148 16.68 -14.19 12.74
CA TYR A 148 18.05 -13.95 13.20
C TYR A 148 18.38 -14.87 14.37
N ASN A 149 19.63 -15.32 14.45
CA ASN A 149 20.12 -16.24 15.48
C ASN A 149 20.55 -15.51 16.77
N GLN A 150 20.04 -14.30 17.02
CA GLN A 150 20.37 -13.48 18.19
C GLN A 150 19.28 -13.64 19.25
N GLY A 151 19.68 -13.84 20.51
CA GLY A 151 18.75 -13.95 21.63
C GLY A 151 18.10 -12.59 21.93
N LYS A 152 16.78 -12.57 22.10
CA LYS A 152 16.04 -11.40 22.56
C LYS A 152 15.87 -11.46 24.06
N THR A 153 16.29 -10.41 24.75
CA THR A 153 16.08 -10.33 26.19
C THR A 153 14.89 -9.42 26.45
N ASN A 154 13.85 -9.95 27.11
CA ASN A 154 12.87 -9.09 27.76
C ASN A 154 13.60 -8.37 28.90
N SER A 155 14.15 -7.19 28.62
CA SER A 155 14.69 -6.28 29.64
C SER A 155 13.53 -5.64 30.40
N ARG A 156 12.74 -6.45 31.11
CA ARG A 156 12.07 -6.00 32.33
C ARG A 156 13.09 -6.18 33.45
N ASN A 157 13.58 -5.07 33.98
CA ASN A 157 14.39 -5.00 35.19
C ASN A 157 13.79 -5.91 36.28
N GLN A 158 14.36 -7.10 36.45
CA GLN A 158 14.36 -7.77 37.74
C GLN A 158 15.67 -7.39 38.39
N GLU A 159 15.61 -6.43 39.30
CA GLU A 159 16.58 -6.37 40.39
C GLU A 159 16.68 -7.79 40.95
N ARG A 160 17.88 -8.35 40.85
CA ARG A 160 18.18 -9.70 41.33
C ARG A 160 18.14 -9.68 42.85
N ASP A 161 16.97 -9.90 43.42
CA ASP A 161 16.91 -10.33 44.81
C ASP A 161 17.36 -11.80 44.86
N ARG A 162 18.51 -12.04 45.49
CA ARG A 162 19.29 -13.30 45.46
C ARG A 162 18.73 -14.37 46.39
N THR A 163 17.41 -14.46 46.55
CA THR A 163 16.81 -15.30 47.59
C THR A 163 15.47 -15.89 47.12
N GLN A 164 15.51 -16.74 46.09
CA GLN A 164 14.68 -17.96 45.98
C GLN A 164 14.93 -18.69 44.64
N PRO A 165 15.41 -19.95 44.66
CA PRO A 165 15.40 -20.79 43.47
C PRO A 165 14.04 -21.47 43.38
N ASN A 166 13.24 -21.07 42.38
CA ASN A 166 12.09 -21.79 41.77
C ASN A 166 10.92 -20.84 41.47
N GLN A 167 11.10 -19.99 40.47
CA GLN A 167 9.97 -19.62 39.61
C GLN A 167 10.42 -19.79 38.16
N THR A 168 9.83 -20.77 37.49
CA THR A 168 9.93 -20.97 36.05
C THR A 168 9.35 -19.73 35.38
N THR A 169 10.18 -18.73 35.11
CA THR A 169 9.79 -17.62 34.26
C THR A 169 9.61 -18.18 32.86
N ASN A 170 8.36 -18.27 32.40
CA ASN A 170 8.04 -18.51 31.01
C ASN A 170 8.63 -17.36 30.18
N ASN A 171 9.91 -17.46 29.84
CA ASN A 171 10.54 -16.62 28.83
C ASN A 171 9.94 -17.06 27.49
N GLU A 172 8.80 -16.48 27.11
CA GLU A 172 8.31 -16.60 25.74
C GLU A 172 9.42 -16.13 24.80
N ILE A 173 9.96 -17.07 24.02
CA ILE A 173 10.89 -16.76 22.95
C ILE A 173 10.11 -15.96 21.92
N ILE A 174 10.43 -14.66 21.81
CA ILE A 174 9.78 -13.78 20.84
C ILE A 174 10.32 -14.13 19.45
N GLU A 175 9.45 -14.67 18.60
CA GLU A 175 9.81 -15.12 17.25
C GLU A 175 9.73 -13.98 16.22
N ASP A 176 10.80 -13.79 15.46
CA ASP A 176 10.89 -12.74 14.41
C ASP A 176 10.28 -13.11 13.07
N LYS A 177 9.53 -14.20 13.06
CA LYS A 177 8.92 -14.80 11.86
C LYS A 177 7.78 -13.95 11.29
N SER A 178 7.18 -13.11 12.14
CA SER A 178 6.03 -12.28 11.79
C SER A 178 6.30 -10.83 12.11
N LEU A 179 5.85 -9.96 11.22
CA LEU A 179 5.95 -8.51 11.37
C LEU A 179 4.57 -7.91 11.13
N LEU A 180 4.12 -7.10 12.08
CA LEU A 180 2.93 -6.29 11.99
C LEU A 180 3.37 -4.84 11.87
N THR A 181 2.86 -4.18 10.83
CA THR A 181 3.27 -2.82 10.48
C THR A 181 2.06 -1.89 10.54
N VAL A 182 2.26 -0.67 11.01
CA VAL A 182 1.27 0.40 10.97
C VAL A 182 1.87 1.55 10.19
N SER A 183 1.12 2.07 9.24
CA SER A 183 1.58 3.15 8.37
C SER A 183 0.48 4.18 8.13
N MET A 184 0.89 5.38 7.74
CA MET A 184 0.00 6.45 7.26
C MET A 184 0.50 7.08 5.97
N SER A 185 -0.38 7.69 5.20
CA SER A 185 -0.05 8.50 4.03
C SER A 185 -0.88 9.77 4.04
N VAL A 186 -0.23 10.90 3.80
CA VAL A 186 -0.91 12.19 3.63
C VAL A 186 -1.44 12.29 2.20
N GLN A 187 -2.71 12.64 2.06
CA GLN A 187 -3.42 12.61 0.77
C GLN A 187 -3.62 14.00 0.19
N GLN A 188 -4.13 14.94 1.00
CA GLN A 188 -4.48 16.27 0.53
C GLN A 188 -4.47 17.25 1.71
N LEU A 189 -3.94 18.45 1.48
CA LEU A 189 -4.11 19.60 2.36
C LEU A 189 -5.15 20.51 1.73
N ARG A 190 -6.20 20.87 2.47
CA ARG A 190 -7.30 21.69 1.95
C ARG A 190 -7.80 22.70 2.99
N HIS A 191 -8.37 23.78 2.50
CA HIS A 191 -9.03 24.82 3.28
C HIS A 191 -10.53 24.78 2.99
N GLU A 192 -11.36 24.97 4.01
CA GLU A 192 -12.81 25.11 3.85
C GLU A 192 -13.15 26.60 3.79
N ASP A 193 -13.79 27.03 2.70
CA ASP A 193 -14.23 28.41 2.53
C ASP A 193 -15.49 28.72 3.35
N GLU A 194 -15.92 29.98 3.36
CA GLU A 194 -17.11 30.43 4.10
C GLU A 194 -18.42 29.78 3.61
N ASN A 195 -18.43 29.23 2.39
CA ASN A 195 -19.57 28.54 1.81
C ASN A 195 -19.55 27.03 2.08
N GLY A 196 -18.54 26.52 2.79
CA GLY A 196 -18.35 25.09 3.06
C GLY A 196 -17.71 24.31 1.90
N ASN A 197 -17.17 24.99 0.89
CA ASN A 197 -16.45 24.33 -0.20
C ASN A 197 -14.98 24.14 0.16
N TYR A 198 -14.40 23.02 -0.29
CA TYR A 198 -12.98 22.73 -0.07
C TYR A 198 -12.10 23.24 -1.21
N ILE A 199 -11.12 24.07 -0.86
CA ILE A 199 -10.04 24.54 -1.73
C ILE A 199 -8.81 23.68 -1.47
N CYS A 200 -8.34 22.96 -2.49
CA CYS A 200 -7.14 22.13 -2.41
C CYS A 200 -5.87 22.99 -2.39
N LEU A 201 -5.17 23.03 -1.25
CA LEU A 201 -3.90 23.75 -1.09
C LEU A 201 -2.72 22.93 -1.59
N TRP A 202 -2.71 21.62 -1.34
CA TRP A 202 -1.71 20.70 -1.84
C TRP A 202 -2.31 19.31 -2.05
N ASP A 203 -1.86 18.65 -3.11
CA ASP A 203 -2.39 17.37 -3.55
C ASP A 203 -1.28 16.32 -3.70
N ASN A 204 -1.45 15.15 -3.09
CA ASN A 204 -0.52 14.04 -3.30
C ASN A 204 -0.83 13.29 -4.61
N GLU A 205 -0.20 13.73 -5.69
CA GLU A 205 -0.27 13.08 -7.01
C GLU A 205 0.17 11.61 -6.98
N ASN A 206 1.00 11.22 -5.99
CA ASN A 206 1.57 9.89 -5.84
C ASN A 206 1.01 9.17 -4.60
N SER A 207 -0.28 9.36 -4.32
CA SER A 207 -1.03 8.77 -3.19
C SER A 207 -0.86 7.25 -3.04
N GLN A 208 -0.75 6.53 -4.16
CA GLN A 208 -0.59 5.06 -4.21
C GLN A 208 0.87 4.60 -4.12
N SER A 209 1.84 5.51 -4.01
CA SER A 209 3.26 5.18 -4.00
C SER A 209 3.75 4.76 -2.62
N VAL A 210 4.58 3.72 -2.57
CA VAL A 210 5.34 3.32 -1.36
C VAL A 210 6.17 4.47 -0.78
N TYR A 211 6.58 5.44 -1.60
CA TYR A 211 7.38 6.58 -1.14
C TYR A 211 6.56 7.63 -0.37
N SER A 212 5.23 7.61 -0.54
CA SER A 212 4.28 8.48 0.18
C SER A 212 3.89 7.91 1.54
N VAL A 213 4.08 6.60 1.75
CA VAL A 213 3.69 5.90 2.97
C VAL A 213 4.75 6.06 4.06
N ARG A 214 4.33 6.51 5.24
CA ARG A 214 5.16 6.76 6.43
C ARG A 214 4.89 5.67 7.49
N PRO A 215 5.92 4.97 7.98
CA PRO A 215 5.74 4.00 9.05
C PRO A 215 5.46 4.73 10.38
N ILE A 216 4.48 4.24 11.14
CA ILE A 216 4.18 4.67 12.51
C ILE A 216 4.78 3.65 13.49
N GLN A 217 4.55 2.36 13.22
CA GLN A 217 4.96 1.27 14.09
C GLN A 217 5.39 0.05 13.30
N LEU A 218 6.47 -0.59 13.77
CA LEU A 218 6.92 -1.91 13.34
C LEU A 218 6.98 -2.79 14.58
N GLU A 219 6.26 -3.90 14.60
CA GLU A 219 6.22 -4.81 15.74
C GLU A 219 6.42 -6.27 15.29
N HIS A 220 7.33 -6.98 15.95
CA HIS A 220 7.55 -8.40 15.73
C HIS A 220 6.42 -9.19 16.40
N ALA A 221 5.28 -9.25 15.72
CA ALA A 221 4.07 -9.87 16.21
C ALA A 221 3.32 -10.55 15.07
N LYS A 222 2.58 -11.61 15.42
CA LYS A 222 1.57 -12.20 14.52
C LYS A 222 0.35 -11.30 14.44
N GLU A 223 -0.23 -11.23 13.26
CA GLU A 223 -1.53 -10.57 13.02
C GLU A 223 -2.66 -11.44 13.60
N THR A 224 -2.98 -11.16 14.86
CA THR A 224 -4.07 -11.78 15.61
C THR A 224 -5.12 -10.74 15.94
N ARG A 225 -6.38 -11.16 16.13
CA ARG A 225 -7.48 -10.28 16.52
C ARG A 225 -7.18 -9.42 17.76
N VAL A 226 -6.42 -9.97 18.72
CA VAL A 226 -5.99 -9.25 19.93
C VAL A 226 -4.99 -8.13 19.58
N ASN A 227 -3.95 -8.45 18.80
CA ASN A 227 -2.93 -7.47 18.41
C ASN A 227 -3.51 -6.37 17.52
N VAL A 228 -4.33 -6.75 16.54
CA VAL A 228 -5.02 -5.83 15.63
C VAL A 228 -5.84 -4.81 16.41
N ARG A 229 -6.67 -5.25 17.36
CA ARG A 229 -7.47 -4.35 18.20
C ARG A 229 -6.65 -3.47 19.10
N ARG A 230 -5.65 -4.03 19.78
CA ARG A 230 -4.76 -3.27 20.66
C ARG A 230 -4.12 -2.11 19.90
N ILE A 231 -3.58 -2.38 18.72
CA ILE A 231 -2.93 -1.38 17.87
C ILE A 231 -3.95 -0.38 17.33
N TYR A 232 -5.12 -0.85 16.87
CA TYR A 232 -6.17 0.03 16.36
C TYR A 232 -6.62 1.06 17.41
N GLU A 233 -6.91 0.58 18.63
CA GLU A 233 -7.31 1.46 19.74
C GLU A 233 -6.20 2.38 20.21
N ASP A 234 -4.94 1.93 20.20
CA ASP A 234 -3.80 2.79 20.52
C ASP A 234 -3.69 3.97 19.53
N ILE A 235 -3.74 3.69 18.22
CA ILE A 235 -3.70 4.73 17.21
C ILE A 235 -4.92 5.65 17.30
N LYS A 236 -6.12 5.11 17.52
CA LYS A 236 -7.35 5.90 17.72
C LYS A 236 -7.23 6.85 18.92
N ASN A 237 -6.63 6.38 20.01
CA ASN A 237 -6.34 7.20 21.19
C ASN A 237 -5.27 8.26 20.94
N GLN A 238 -4.31 8.00 20.06
CA GLN A 238 -3.33 9.02 19.64
C GLN A 238 -4.00 10.07 18.75
N ILE A 239 -4.88 9.67 17.83
CA ILE A 239 -5.63 10.57 16.95
C ILE A 239 -6.54 11.49 17.77
N SER A 240 -7.26 10.96 18.77
CA SER A 240 -8.18 11.77 19.60
C SER A 240 -7.49 12.83 20.46
N LYS A 241 -6.19 12.67 20.72
CA LYS A 241 -5.35 13.61 21.48
C LYS A 241 -4.59 14.58 20.58
N LEU A 242 -4.74 14.49 19.26
CA LEU A 242 -3.98 15.31 18.33
C LEU A 242 -4.59 16.72 18.26
N GLU A 243 -3.83 17.69 18.75
CA GLU A 243 -4.18 19.12 18.65
C GLU A 243 -3.80 19.69 17.27
N PRO A 244 -4.47 20.77 16.83
CA PRO A 244 -4.08 21.50 15.63
C PRO A 244 -2.60 21.91 15.69
N GLN A 245 -1.88 21.73 14.58
CA GLN A 245 -0.46 22.05 14.49
C GLN A 245 -0.26 23.32 13.66
N ARG A 246 0.65 24.17 14.12
CA ARG A 246 0.90 25.48 13.52
C ARG A 246 2.19 25.50 12.73
N PHE A 247 2.12 26.02 11.52
CA PHE A 247 3.24 26.14 10.59
C PHE A 247 3.29 27.54 10.00
N ILE A 248 4.49 28.02 9.69
CA ILE A 248 4.70 29.28 9.01
C ILE A 248 4.94 28.98 7.53
N CYS A 249 4.17 29.63 6.65
CA CYS A 249 4.41 29.65 5.22
C CYS A 249 4.57 31.11 4.81
N GLU A 250 5.82 31.51 4.55
CA GLU A 250 6.22 32.90 4.38
C GLU A 250 5.77 33.79 5.56
N ASP A 251 4.81 34.68 5.33
CA ASP A 251 4.27 35.64 6.29
C ASP A 251 2.91 35.20 6.90
N MET A 252 2.43 34.01 6.55
CA MET A 252 1.13 33.48 6.99
C MET A 252 1.26 32.31 7.98
N LEU A 253 0.30 32.25 8.90
CA LEU A 253 0.18 31.17 9.87
C LEU A 253 -0.83 30.13 9.37
N LEU A 254 -0.37 28.92 9.10
CA LEU A 254 -1.20 27.76 8.80
C LEU A 254 -1.51 27.00 10.08
N GLU A 255 -2.79 26.91 10.45
CA GLU A 255 -3.26 26.05 11.53
C GLU A 255 -3.91 24.80 10.92
N ILE A 256 -3.24 23.66 11.06
CA ILE A 256 -3.59 22.42 10.38
C ILE A 256 -4.20 21.43 11.37
N THR A 257 -5.45 21.04 11.10
CA THR A 257 -6.11 19.90 11.73
C THR A 257 -5.91 18.65 10.88
N TYR A 258 -6.06 17.46 11.47
CA TYR A 258 -5.83 16.20 10.77
C TYR A 258 -7.08 15.32 10.80
N LYS A 259 -7.52 14.87 9.62
CA LYS A 259 -8.62 13.89 9.47
C LYS A 259 -8.05 12.54 9.04
N PHE A 260 -8.05 11.60 9.97
CA PHE A 260 -7.53 10.25 9.75
C PHE A 260 -8.62 9.27 9.30
N TYR A 261 -8.34 8.53 8.24
CA TYR A 261 -9.21 7.51 7.67
C TYR A 261 -8.51 6.15 7.69
N PRO A 262 -9.06 5.13 8.39
CA PRO A 262 -8.49 3.78 8.46
C PRO A 262 -8.77 2.97 7.18
N THR A 263 -8.32 3.50 6.05
CA THR A 263 -8.65 2.99 4.70
C THR A 263 -7.58 2.08 4.13
N MET A 264 -6.50 1.80 4.85
CA MET A 264 -5.42 0.87 4.48
C MET A 264 -5.50 -0.41 5.31
N LEU A 265 -6.71 -0.99 5.40
CA LEU A 265 -7.01 -2.18 6.20
C LEU A 265 -7.57 -3.28 5.31
N ASP A 266 -6.96 -4.46 5.38
CA ASP A 266 -7.42 -5.60 4.59
C ASP A 266 -8.79 -6.14 5.11
N GLY A 267 -9.39 -7.05 4.34
CA GLY A 267 -10.68 -7.64 4.69
C GLY A 267 -10.64 -8.49 5.98
N LYS A 268 -9.46 -9.01 6.35
CA LYS A 268 -9.28 -9.84 7.55
C LYS A 268 -9.27 -8.96 8.80
N VAL A 269 -8.49 -7.88 8.80
CA VAL A 269 -8.48 -6.86 9.83
C VAL A 269 -9.86 -6.22 9.97
N TYR A 270 -10.54 -5.93 8.86
CA TYR A 270 -11.92 -5.42 8.89
C TYR A 270 -12.87 -6.41 9.61
N THR A 271 -12.74 -7.71 9.35
CA THR A 271 -13.53 -8.76 10.04
C THR A 271 -13.23 -8.78 11.54
N ASP A 272 -11.95 -8.70 11.92
CA ASP A 272 -11.49 -8.70 13.31
C ASP A 272 -11.97 -7.47 14.10
N LEU A 273 -12.01 -6.30 13.46
CA LEU A 273 -12.48 -5.05 14.06
C LEU A 273 -14.01 -5.01 14.19
N THR A 274 -14.74 -5.54 13.21
CA THR A 274 -16.22 -5.52 13.21
C THR A 274 -16.88 -6.65 13.99
N GLU A 275 -16.10 -7.60 14.51
CA GLU A 275 -16.59 -8.81 15.18
C GLU A 275 -17.52 -9.65 14.29
N THR A 276 -17.37 -9.55 12.97
CA THR A 276 -18.22 -10.31 12.05
C THR A 276 -17.92 -11.81 12.20
N SER A 277 -18.96 -12.63 12.42
CA SER A 277 -18.81 -14.09 12.54
C SER A 277 -18.50 -14.72 11.18
N GLY A 278 -17.21 -14.81 10.87
CA GLY A 278 -16.68 -15.50 9.69
C GLY A 278 -16.50 -14.63 8.46
N TYR A 279 -15.56 -15.03 7.60
CA TYR A 279 -15.14 -14.30 6.40
C TYR A 279 -16.19 -14.24 5.27
N CYS A 280 -17.24 -15.06 5.37
CA CYS A 280 -18.27 -15.21 4.34
C CYS A 280 -19.49 -14.31 4.54
N ARG A 281 -19.48 -13.48 5.59
CA ARG A 281 -20.51 -12.47 5.83
C ARG A 281 -19.98 -11.10 5.44
N CYS A 282 -20.85 -10.26 4.88
CA CYS A 282 -20.47 -8.87 4.61
C CYS A 282 -20.23 -8.12 5.93
N GLN A 283 -19.06 -7.52 6.09
CA GLN A 283 -18.68 -6.78 7.31
C GLN A 283 -19.50 -5.50 7.46
N LEU A 284 -20.03 -4.98 6.34
CA LEU A 284 -20.92 -3.85 6.32
C LEU A 284 -22.35 -4.31 6.63
N CYS A 285 -23.11 -4.88 5.69
CA CYS A 285 -24.53 -5.22 5.91
C CYS A 285 -24.80 -6.48 6.76
N ARG A 286 -23.78 -7.24 7.17
CA ARG A 286 -23.86 -8.51 7.95
C ARG A 286 -24.59 -9.66 7.26
N SER A 287 -24.97 -9.50 6.00
CA SER A 287 -25.62 -10.53 5.21
C SER A 287 -24.67 -11.70 4.96
N GLY A 288 -25.15 -12.93 5.16
CA GLY A 288 -24.45 -14.15 4.80
C GLY A 288 -24.64 -14.53 3.31
N PRO A 289 -23.97 -15.59 2.82
CA PRO A 289 -23.99 -15.96 1.40
C PRO A 289 -25.39 -16.15 0.81
N ASN A 290 -26.31 -16.76 1.58
CA ASN A 290 -27.68 -16.95 1.13
C ASN A 290 -28.46 -15.64 1.03
N GLU A 291 -28.29 -14.73 1.99
CA GLU A 291 -28.98 -13.44 2.01
C GLU A 291 -28.45 -12.51 0.91
N MET A 292 -27.13 -12.53 0.67
CA MET A 292 -26.51 -11.78 -0.42
C MET A 292 -26.95 -12.32 -1.79
N SER A 293 -27.17 -13.63 -1.92
CA SER A 293 -27.54 -14.24 -3.21
C SER A 293 -29.05 -14.24 -3.49
N ASP A 294 -29.85 -13.60 -2.64
CA ASP A 294 -31.30 -13.45 -2.83
C ASP A 294 -31.62 -12.07 -3.41
N ILE A 295 -32.08 -12.08 -4.66
CA ILE A 295 -32.38 -10.87 -5.44
C ILE A 295 -33.44 -9.98 -4.76
N ASN A 296 -34.37 -10.57 -3.99
CA ASN A 296 -35.39 -9.80 -3.29
C ASN A 296 -34.78 -8.92 -2.19
N ASN A 297 -33.65 -9.34 -1.60
CA ASN A 297 -32.96 -8.52 -0.60
C ASN A 297 -32.34 -7.27 -1.23
N LEU A 298 -31.88 -7.36 -2.48
CA LEU A 298 -31.41 -6.21 -3.25
C LEU A 298 -32.57 -5.25 -3.54
N ASP A 299 -33.68 -5.77 -4.09
CA ASP A 299 -34.81 -4.95 -4.53
C ASP A 299 -35.55 -4.28 -3.36
N ASN A 300 -35.64 -4.95 -2.22
CA ASN A 300 -36.25 -4.39 -1.01
C ASN A 300 -35.35 -3.41 -0.23
N GLY A 301 -34.16 -3.11 -0.75
CA GLY A 301 -33.21 -2.20 -0.16
C GLY A 301 -32.67 -2.67 1.21
N ARG A 302 -32.54 -3.99 1.41
CA ARG A 302 -32.09 -4.57 2.69
C ARG A 302 -30.67 -4.11 3.04
N PHE A 303 -29.81 -4.11 2.02
CA PHE A 303 -28.39 -3.79 2.16
C PHE A 303 -28.19 -2.33 2.54
N GLU A 304 -29.10 -1.43 2.13
CA GLU A 304 -29.10 -0.01 2.46
C GLU A 304 -29.71 0.28 3.83
N LYS A 305 -30.82 -0.38 4.16
CA LYS A 305 -31.51 -0.22 5.45
C LYS A 305 -30.63 -0.63 6.63
N THR A 306 -29.75 -1.61 6.42
CA THR A 306 -28.80 -2.05 7.43
C THR A 306 -27.75 -0.98 7.75
N HIS A 307 -27.38 -0.12 6.79
CA HIS A 307 -26.40 0.96 7.01
C HIS A 307 -26.79 1.95 8.10
N ARG A 308 -28.08 2.24 8.23
CA ARG A 308 -28.59 3.13 9.29
C ARG A 308 -28.32 2.62 10.70
N LYS A 309 -27.96 1.34 10.84
CA LYS A 309 -27.62 0.71 12.14
C LYS A 309 -26.12 0.64 12.40
N PHE A 310 -25.26 1.04 11.45
CA PHE A 310 -23.81 0.92 11.61
C PHE A 310 -23.15 2.20 12.10
N VAL A 311 -22.00 2.03 12.75
CA VAL A 311 -21.08 3.12 13.06
C VAL A 311 -20.51 3.64 11.74
N LYS A 312 -20.64 4.94 11.48
CA LYS A 312 -20.12 5.62 10.27
C LYS A 312 -18.66 5.23 9.95
N GLU A 313 -17.86 4.99 10.99
CA GLU A 313 -16.46 4.53 10.91
C GLU A 313 -16.28 3.24 10.09
N HIS A 314 -17.27 2.34 10.06
CA HIS A 314 -17.18 1.10 9.27
C HIS A 314 -17.14 1.33 7.77
N LEU A 315 -17.64 2.47 7.28
CA LEU A 315 -17.56 2.84 5.87
C LEU A 315 -16.13 3.27 5.49
N TYR A 316 -15.30 3.68 6.46
CA TYR A 316 -13.92 4.08 6.17
C TYR A 316 -13.01 2.88 5.89
N PHE A 317 -13.35 1.68 6.36
CA PHE A 317 -12.57 0.46 6.06
C PHE A 317 -12.63 0.05 4.58
N ASN A 318 -13.66 0.53 3.87
CA ASN A 318 -13.83 0.46 2.41
C ASN A 318 -13.70 -0.96 1.79
N THR A 319 -13.75 -1.06 0.45
CA THR A 319 -13.70 -2.35 -0.26
C THR A 319 -12.29 -2.82 -0.65
N GLN A 320 -11.22 -2.03 -0.46
CA GLN A 320 -9.85 -2.28 -0.92
C GLN A 320 -9.78 -2.68 -2.41
N PRO A 321 -9.56 -1.74 -3.34
CA PRO A 321 -9.60 -1.99 -4.79
C PRO A 321 -8.66 -3.10 -5.27
N LEU A 322 -7.46 -3.19 -4.69
CA LEU A 322 -6.48 -4.24 -5.00
C LEU A 322 -7.02 -5.64 -4.66
N HIS A 323 -7.38 -5.85 -3.40
CA HIS A 323 -7.96 -7.11 -2.92
C HIS A 323 -9.32 -7.40 -3.59
N THR A 324 -10.08 -6.37 -3.95
CA THR A 324 -11.32 -6.53 -4.71
C THR A 324 -11.03 -7.14 -6.07
N SER A 325 -10.09 -6.58 -6.82
CA SER A 325 -9.71 -7.09 -8.15
C SER A 325 -9.23 -8.54 -8.09
N MET A 326 -8.37 -8.86 -7.11
CA MET A 326 -7.84 -10.21 -6.93
C MET A 326 -8.95 -11.22 -6.60
N ASN A 327 -9.80 -10.91 -5.62
CA ASN A 327 -10.88 -11.81 -5.21
C ASN A 327 -11.95 -11.96 -6.30
N VAL A 328 -12.22 -10.92 -7.08
CA VAL A 328 -13.15 -11.02 -8.22
C VAL A 328 -12.55 -11.91 -9.30
N LEU A 329 -11.25 -11.80 -9.62
CA LEU A 329 -10.61 -12.74 -10.55
C LEU A 329 -10.72 -14.20 -10.07
N THR A 330 -10.45 -14.45 -8.78
CA THR A 330 -10.66 -15.79 -8.18
C THR A 330 -12.11 -16.24 -8.30
N THR A 331 -13.07 -15.33 -8.10
CA THR A 331 -14.50 -15.61 -8.23
C THR A 331 -14.88 -16.01 -9.66
N LEU A 332 -14.38 -15.27 -10.66
CA LEU A 332 -14.65 -15.57 -12.07
C LEU A 332 -14.02 -16.89 -12.51
N TYR A 333 -12.80 -17.17 -12.03
CA TYR A 333 -12.18 -18.48 -12.23
C TYR A 333 -13.01 -19.60 -11.62
N ASP A 334 -13.45 -19.45 -10.36
CA ASP A 334 -14.30 -20.41 -9.68
C ASP A 334 -15.61 -20.66 -10.41
N LEU A 335 -16.25 -19.59 -10.88
CA LEU A 335 -17.46 -19.65 -11.67
C LEU A 335 -17.24 -20.44 -12.97
N SER A 336 -16.11 -20.18 -13.64
CA SER A 336 -15.76 -20.78 -14.94
C SER A 336 -15.66 -22.30 -14.89
N TYR A 337 -14.95 -22.88 -13.92
CA TYR A 337 -14.82 -24.34 -13.86
C TYR A 337 -15.98 -25.01 -13.11
N LYS A 338 -16.64 -24.33 -12.18
CA LYS A 338 -17.79 -24.89 -11.45
C LYS A 338 -19.07 -24.92 -12.28
N GLN A 339 -19.17 -24.18 -13.39
CA GLN A 339 -20.36 -24.18 -14.24
C GLN A 339 -20.70 -25.56 -14.84
N TYR A 340 -19.70 -26.46 -14.93
CA TYR A 340 -19.87 -27.82 -15.45
C TYR A 340 -20.58 -28.77 -14.47
N VAL A 341 -20.59 -28.44 -13.18
CA VAL A 341 -21.30 -29.22 -12.13
C VAL A 341 -22.43 -28.42 -11.47
N GLN A 342 -22.45 -27.09 -11.65
CA GLN A 342 -23.41 -26.15 -11.07
C GLN A 342 -23.62 -26.29 -9.55
N LYS A 343 -22.54 -26.63 -8.83
CA LYS A 343 -22.52 -26.78 -7.38
C LYS A 343 -21.59 -25.77 -6.75
N HIS A 344 -22.13 -24.94 -5.85
CA HIS A 344 -21.36 -24.03 -5.02
C HIS A 344 -21.69 -24.30 -3.55
N TRP A 345 -20.67 -24.66 -2.75
CA TRP A 345 -20.82 -25.05 -1.32
C TRP A 345 -21.67 -26.31 -1.09
N LEU A 346 -21.91 -27.09 -2.14
CA LEU A 346 -22.57 -28.39 -2.09
C LEU A 346 -21.52 -29.50 -2.16
N GLU A 347 -21.91 -30.70 -1.72
CA GLU A 347 -21.05 -31.88 -1.80
C GLU A 347 -20.72 -32.24 -3.26
N ILE A 348 -19.43 -32.43 -3.50
CA ILE A 348 -18.86 -32.80 -4.80
C ILE A 348 -18.54 -34.30 -4.75
N THR A 349 -19.07 -35.06 -5.71
CA THR A 349 -18.76 -36.49 -5.84
C THR A 349 -17.35 -36.70 -6.42
N GLU A 350 -16.79 -37.89 -6.27
CA GLU A 350 -15.47 -38.21 -6.87
C GLU A 350 -15.49 -38.04 -8.41
N GLU A 351 -16.58 -38.42 -9.07
CA GLU A 351 -16.77 -38.25 -10.51
C GLU A 351 -16.81 -36.78 -10.92
N GLU A 352 -17.53 -35.95 -10.17
CA GLU A 352 -17.58 -34.49 -10.38
C GLU A 352 -16.22 -33.85 -10.11
N GLN A 353 -15.48 -34.32 -9.12
CA GLN A 353 -14.14 -33.83 -8.80
C GLN A 353 -13.17 -34.05 -9.97
N ILE A 354 -13.25 -35.19 -10.65
CA ILE A 354 -12.48 -35.45 -11.88
C ILE A 354 -12.81 -34.42 -12.96
N VAL A 355 -14.08 -34.13 -13.19
CA VAL A 355 -14.52 -33.10 -14.16
C VAL A 355 -13.94 -31.73 -13.79
N LEU A 356 -14.04 -31.33 -12.52
CA LEU A 356 -13.52 -30.04 -12.06
C LEU A 356 -12.02 -29.92 -12.24
N ASP A 357 -11.25 -30.99 -11.99
CA ASP A 357 -9.79 -30.93 -12.11
C ASP A 357 -9.33 -30.88 -13.57
N VAL A 358 -10.03 -31.58 -14.48
CA VAL A 358 -9.83 -31.45 -15.93
C VAL A 358 -10.11 -30.01 -16.38
N GLU A 359 -11.23 -29.43 -15.97
CA GLU A 359 -11.62 -28.07 -16.38
C GLU A 359 -10.71 -27.00 -15.78
N LYS A 360 -10.26 -27.14 -14.52
CA LYS A 360 -9.24 -26.27 -13.94
C LYS A 360 -7.94 -26.30 -14.76
N ALA A 361 -7.47 -27.47 -15.15
CA ALA A 361 -6.25 -27.61 -15.95
C ALA A 361 -6.42 -26.94 -17.33
N ARG A 362 -7.56 -27.16 -17.98
CA ARG A 362 -7.90 -26.54 -19.27
C ARG A 362 -7.95 -25.01 -19.17
N ILE A 363 -8.62 -24.47 -18.16
CA ILE A 363 -8.74 -23.02 -17.93
C ILE A 363 -7.37 -22.42 -17.60
N LYS A 364 -6.54 -23.08 -16.78
CA LYS A 364 -5.17 -22.63 -16.50
C LYS A 364 -4.33 -22.53 -17.78
N GLN A 365 -4.42 -23.52 -18.66
CA GLN A 365 -3.74 -23.49 -19.95
C GLN A 365 -4.28 -22.35 -20.83
N ALA A 366 -5.61 -22.19 -20.91
CA ALA A 366 -6.21 -21.10 -21.67
C ALA A 366 -5.81 -19.71 -21.16
N MET A 367 -5.71 -19.52 -19.84
CA MET A 367 -5.22 -18.29 -19.22
C MET A 367 -3.74 -18.03 -19.55
N TRP A 368 -2.91 -19.08 -19.59
CA TRP A 368 -1.54 -18.96 -20.04
C TRP A 368 -1.44 -18.56 -21.52
N ASP A 369 -2.20 -19.22 -22.39
CA ASP A 369 -2.16 -18.98 -23.83
C ASP A 369 -2.69 -17.58 -24.20
N ALA A 370 -3.76 -17.12 -23.54
CA ALA A 370 -4.39 -15.83 -23.83
C ALA A 370 -3.67 -14.64 -23.17
N PHE A 371 -3.22 -14.79 -21.92
CA PHE A 371 -2.71 -13.68 -21.12
C PHE A 371 -1.25 -13.83 -20.70
N ASN A 372 -0.59 -14.98 -20.95
CA ASN A 372 0.76 -15.27 -20.47
C ASN A 372 0.89 -15.01 -18.95
N VAL A 373 -0.04 -15.59 -18.18
CA VAL A 373 -0.08 -15.51 -16.72
C VAL A 373 -0.39 -16.88 -16.10
N ARG A 374 0.16 -17.11 -14.91
CA ARG A 374 -0.17 -18.26 -14.06
C ARG A 374 -1.18 -17.83 -13.01
N VAL A 375 -2.32 -18.50 -12.95
CA VAL A 375 -3.45 -18.15 -12.07
C VAL A 375 -3.66 -19.28 -11.06
N LEU A 376 -3.86 -18.91 -9.79
CA LEU A 376 -4.17 -19.81 -8.68
C LEU A 376 -3.19 -20.98 -8.54
N GLU A 377 -1.89 -20.72 -8.73
CA GLU A 377 -0.82 -21.66 -8.41
C GLU A 377 -0.27 -21.36 -7.01
N PRO A 378 -0.23 -22.34 -6.09
CA PRO A 378 0.38 -22.14 -4.78
C PRO A 378 1.86 -21.82 -4.93
N ARG A 379 2.36 -20.83 -4.19
CA ARG A 379 3.79 -20.51 -4.18
C ARG A 379 4.57 -21.55 -3.37
N GLN A 380 5.83 -21.78 -3.76
CA GLN A 380 6.76 -22.60 -2.97
C GLN A 380 6.87 -22.03 -1.54
N GLY A 381 6.69 -22.89 -0.54
CA GLY A 381 6.69 -22.50 0.88
C GLY A 381 5.31 -22.26 1.51
N GLY A 382 4.21 -22.47 0.76
CA GLY A 382 2.85 -22.50 1.32
C GLY A 382 2.23 -21.13 1.66
N ALA A 383 2.91 -20.02 1.33
CA ALA A 383 2.42 -18.67 1.58
C ALA A 383 1.95 -17.98 0.28
N GLY A 384 0.63 -17.95 0.07
CA GLY A 384 -0.04 -17.23 -1.02
C GLY A 384 -0.12 -17.98 -2.36
N SER A 385 -0.86 -17.41 -3.30
CA SER A 385 -1.01 -17.91 -4.68
C SER A 385 -0.23 -17.05 -5.69
N SER A 386 -0.18 -17.48 -6.94
CA SER A 386 0.35 -16.71 -8.06
C SER A 386 -0.51 -15.48 -8.39
N ASP A 387 -1.71 -15.37 -7.83
CA ASP A 387 -2.63 -14.24 -8.03
C ASP A 387 -2.11 -13.04 -7.29
N THR A 388 -1.50 -12.14 -8.04
CA THR A 388 -1.02 -10.85 -7.55
C THR A 388 -1.89 -9.74 -8.11
N GLY A 389 -1.76 -8.55 -7.53
CA GLY A 389 -2.31 -7.34 -8.14
C GLY A 389 -1.95 -7.18 -9.61
N ASN A 390 -0.72 -7.54 -9.99
CA ASN A 390 -0.26 -7.47 -11.38
C ASN A 390 -1.02 -8.43 -12.30
N VAL A 391 -1.27 -9.67 -11.85
CA VAL A 391 -2.07 -10.65 -12.60
C VAL A 391 -3.51 -10.14 -12.74
N ALA A 392 -4.12 -9.68 -11.65
CA ALA A 392 -5.49 -9.16 -11.68
C ALA A 392 -5.63 -7.95 -12.62
N ARG A 393 -4.70 -6.98 -12.59
CA ARG A 393 -4.72 -5.82 -13.49
C ARG A 393 -4.63 -6.26 -14.96
N LYS A 394 -3.62 -7.05 -15.31
CA LYS A 394 -3.38 -7.51 -16.69
C LYS A 394 -4.59 -8.26 -17.27
N VAL A 395 -5.23 -9.10 -16.45
CA VAL A 395 -6.35 -9.93 -16.91
C VAL A 395 -7.64 -9.11 -17.04
N LEU A 396 -7.93 -8.23 -16.07
CA LEU A 396 -9.17 -7.44 -16.05
C LEU A 396 -9.15 -6.26 -17.04
N GLU A 397 -8.01 -5.91 -17.61
CA GLU A 397 -7.87 -4.89 -18.66
C GLU A 397 -8.57 -5.28 -19.98
N ASN A 398 -8.70 -6.59 -20.27
CA ASN A 398 -9.37 -7.07 -21.48
C ASN A 398 -10.57 -7.97 -21.13
N PRO A 399 -11.74 -7.38 -20.82
CA PRO A 399 -12.92 -8.14 -20.37
C PRO A 399 -13.47 -9.08 -21.44
N GLU A 400 -13.35 -8.74 -22.72
CA GLU A 400 -13.81 -9.59 -23.84
C GLU A 400 -12.99 -10.88 -23.93
N LEU A 401 -11.66 -10.72 -23.96
CA LEU A 401 -10.76 -11.86 -23.97
C LEU A 401 -10.93 -12.70 -22.70
N LEU A 402 -11.14 -12.06 -21.55
CA LEU A 402 -11.37 -12.75 -20.28
C LEU A 402 -12.64 -13.60 -20.32
N ALA A 403 -13.76 -13.01 -20.75
CA ALA A 403 -15.03 -13.71 -20.85
C ALA A 403 -14.95 -14.92 -21.79
N LYS A 404 -14.29 -14.74 -22.95
CA LYS A 404 -14.05 -15.83 -23.90
C LYS A 404 -13.17 -16.93 -23.30
N THR A 405 -12.10 -16.55 -22.61
CA THR A 405 -11.14 -17.50 -22.00
C THR A 405 -11.80 -18.31 -20.88
N LEU A 406 -12.66 -17.68 -20.09
CA LEU A 406 -13.38 -18.30 -18.98
C LEU A 406 -14.71 -18.92 -19.38
N TYR A 407 -15.15 -18.79 -20.64
CA TYR A 407 -16.45 -19.27 -21.10
C TYR A 407 -17.59 -18.74 -20.23
N LEU A 408 -17.58 -17.43 -19.97
CA LEU A 408 -18.57 -16.72 -19.17
C LEU A 408 -19.33 -15.70 -20.03
N ASN A 409 -20.48 -15.24 -19.53
CA ASN A 409 -21.27 -14.20 -20.18
C ASN A 409 -20.47 -12.88 -20.31
N GLU A 410 -20.18 -12.49 -21.55
CA GLU A 410 -19.33 -11.35 -21.89
C GLU A 410 -19.83 -10.03 -21.29
N GLU A 411 -21.13 -9.77 -21.37
CA GLU A 411 -21.72 -8.53 -20.86
C GLU A 411 -21.53 -8.42 -19.34
N ILE A 412 -21.79 -9.49 -18.59
CA ILE A 412 -21.56 -9.49 -17.12
C ILE A 412 -20.09 -9.21 -16.80
N ILE A 413 -19.14 -9.80 -17.53
CA ILE A 413 -17.71 -9.57 -17.31
C ILE A 413 -17.32 -8.12 -17.63
N LYS A 414 -17.78 -7.57 -18.75
CA LYS A 414 -17.57 -6.16 -19.12
C LYS A 414 -18.06 -5.22 -18.02
N ARG A 415 -19.28 -5.45 -17.52
CA ARG A 415 -19.89 -4.63 -16.47
C ARG A 415 -19.14 -4.72 -15.16
N ILE A 416 -18.75 -5.93 -14.72
CA ILE A 416 -17.93 -6.12 -13.52
C ILE A 416 -16.58 -5.38 -13.66
N CYS A 417 -15.89 -5.52 -14.79
CA CYS A 417 -14.61 -4.85 -15.02
C CYS A 417 -14.75 -3.31 -15.01
N TYR A 418 -15.84 -2.78 -15.57
CA TYR A 418 -16.17 -1.36 -15.48
C TYR A 418 -16.32 -0.89 -14.03
N VAL A 419 -17.08 -1.61 -13.20
CA VAL A 419 -17.24 -1.28 -11.78
C VAL A 419 -15.89 -1.29 -11.05
N LEU A 420 -15.05 -2.29 -11.32
CA LEU A 420 -13.70 -2.36 -10.74
C LEU A 420 -12.81 -1.20 -11.19
N ASN A 421 -12.93 -0.73 -12.44
CA ASN A 421 -12.22 0.46 -12.92
C ASN A 421 -12.64 1.71 -12.15
N GLN A 422 -13.94 1.92 -11.95
CA GLN A 422 -14.45 3.06 -11.18
C GLN A 422 -13.98 3.02 -9.72
N ILE A 423 -14.02 1.85 -9.08
CA ILE A 423 -13.53 1.66 -7.71
C ILE A 423 -12.01 1.94 -7.59
N ARG A 424 -11.23 1.64 -8.63
CA ARG A 424 -9.78 1.85 -8.68
C ARG A 424 -9.39 3.27 -9.12
N SER A 425 -10.33 4.03 -9.64
CA SER A 425 -10.08 5.38 -10.16
C SER A 425 -9.50 6.27 -9.06
N LEU A 426 -8.52 7.09 -9.46
CA LEU A 426 -8.01 8.19 -8.65
C LEU A 426 -8.91 9.42 -8.73
N GLU A 427 -9.81 9.45 -9.71
CA GLU A 427 -10.77 10.51 -9.95
C GLU A 427 -12.15 10.14 -9.39
N PRO A 428 -12.96 11.13 -8.99
CA PRO A 428 -14.32 10.91 -8.53
C PRO A 428 -15.18 10.36 -9.66
N VAL A 429 -16.24 9.65 -9.27
CA VAL A 429 -17.30 9.26 -10.20
C VAL A 429 -18.23 10.45 -10.37
N ASP A 430 -18.48 10.86 -11.62
CA ASP A 430 -19.27 12.06 -11.93
C ASP A 430 -20.71 11.97 -11.39
N ASP A 431 -21.40 10.85 -11.66
CA ASP A 431 -22.75 10.58 -11.16
C ASP A 431 -22.76 9.27 -10.36
N LEU A 432 -22.75 9.41 -9.03
CA LEU A 432 -22.80 8.29 -8.09
C LEU A 432 -24.14 7.53 -8.12
N ASP A 433 -25.25 8.20 -8.47
CA ASP A 433 -26.57 7.57 -8.54
C ASP A 433 -26.74 6.73 -9.81
N GLU A 434 -26.23 7.21 -10.94
CA GLU A 434 -26.10 6.42 -12.16
C GLU A 434 -25.18 5.22 -11.95
N PHE A 435 -24.04 5.41 -11.32
CA PHE A 435 -23.12 4.33 -11.00
C PHE A 435 -23.75 3.26 -10.09
N ASP A 436 -24.50 3.65 -9.06
CA ASP A 436 -25.21 2.71 -8.18
C ASP A 436 -26.28 1.92 -8.93
N ARG A 437 -27.04 2.57 -9.81
CA ARG A 437 -28.00 1.88 -10.70
C ARG A 437 -27.31 0.86 -11.58
N TYR A 438 -26.18 1.23 -12.19
CA TYR A 438 -25.38 0.32 -13.01
C TYR A 438 -24.87 -0.88 -12.22
N CYS A 439 -24.39 -0.66 -10.98
CA CYS A 439 -23.94 -1.72 -10.09
C CYS A 439 -25.07 -2.68 -9.70
N LYS A 440 -26.24 -2.15 -9.34
CA LYS A 440 -27.44 -2.94 -8.98
C LYS A 440 -27.97 -3.76 -10.15
N GLU A 441 -28.01 -3.18 -11.35
CA GLU A 441 -28.36 -3.94 -12.57
C GLU A 441 -27.37 -5.07 -12.82
N THR A 442 -26.07 -4.80 -12.71
CA THR A 442 -25.02 -5.82 -12.83
C THR A 442 -25.18 -6.93 -11.80
N TYR A 443 -25.53 -6.57 -10.55
CA TYR A 443 -25.84 -7.52 -9.48
C TYR A 443 -27.00 -8.45 -9.87
N ARG A 444 -28.10 -7.88 -10.39
CA ARG A 444 -29.26 -8.66 -10.83
C ARG A 444 -28.88 -9.60 -11.97
N MET A 445 -28.19 -9.11 -12.99
CA MET A 445 -27.74 -9.94 -14.12
C MET A 445 -26.89 -11.12 -13.66
N PHE A 446 -25.97 -10.90 -12.71
CA PHE A 446 -25.15 -11.95 -12.13
C PHE A 446 -25.99 -13.01 -11.43
N LEU A 447 -26.90 -12.61 -10.52
CA LEU A 447 -27.74 -13.56 -9.78
C LEU A 447 -28.73 -14.31 -10.67
N THR A 448 -29.27 -13.66 -11.72
CA THR A 448 -30.18 -14.32 -12.66
C THR A 448 -29.44 -15.34 -13.52
N THR A 449 -28.25 -14.99 -14.02
CA THR A 449 -27.48 -15.85 -14.93
C THR A 449 -26.80 -17.01 -14.19
N TYR A 450 -26.30 -16.75 -12.99
CA TYR A 450 -25.54 -17.71 -12.19
C TYR A 450 -26.25 -18.00 -10.85
N SER A 451 -27.56 -18.26 -10.89
CA SER A 451 -28.41 -18.45 -9.69
C SER A 451 -27.96 -19.58 -8.76
N TRP A 452 -27.26 -20.58 -9.30
CA TRP A 452 -26.63 -21.68 -8.56
C TRP A 452 -25.35 -21.26 -7.81
N PHE A 453 -24.74 -20.13 -8.17
CA PHE A 453 -23.48 -19.65 -7.61
C PHE A 453 -23.71 -18.54 -6.58
N LYS A 454 -23.44 -18.84 -5.30
CA LYS A 454 -23.46 -17.83 -4.24
C LYS A 454 -22.46 -16.69 -4.49
N ILE A 455 -22.94 -15.45 -4.48
CA ILE A 455 -22.10 -14.28 -4.71
C ILE A 455 -21.09 -14.08 -3.55
N PRO A 456 -19.78 -13.94 -3.83
CA PRO A 456 -18.79 -13.72 -2.78
C PRO A 456 -18.90 -12.33 -2.15
N VAL A 457 -18.50 -12.22 -0.88
CA VAL A 457 -18.58 -10.98 -0.08
C VAL A 457 -17.92 -9.79 -0.80
N THR A 458 -16.77 -10.02 -1.43
CA THR A 458 -16.02 -8.95 -2.09
C THR A 458 -16.72 -8.42 -3.34
N LEU A 459 -17.33 -9.29 -4.16
CA LEU A 459 -18.14 -8.86 -5.30
C LEU A 459 -19.44 -8.19 -4.83
N HIS A 460 -20.06 -8.71 -3.76
CA HIS A 460 -21.21 -8.07 -3.13
C HIS A 460 -20.87 -6.66 -2.61
N ARG A 461 -19.72 -6.44 -1.95
CA ARG A 461 -19.29 -5.10 -1.53
C ARG A 461 -19.09 -4.16 -2.72
N ALA A 462 -18.45 -4.63 -3.78
CA ALA A 462 -18.24 -3.84 -5.00
C ALA A 462 -19.57 -3.43 -5.65
N LEU A 463 -20.56 -4.32 -5.71
CA LEU A 463 -21.81 -4.06 -6.44
C LEU A 463 -22.95 -3.46 -5.58
N ALA A 464 -23.00 -3.74 -4.27
CA ALA A 464 -24.08 -3.27 -3.38
C ALA A 464 -23.65 -2.13 -2.44
N HIS A 465 -22.34 -1.90 -2.28
CA HIS A 465 -21.82 -0.99 -1.26
C HIS A 465 -20.83 0.05 -1.77
N ALA A 466 -20.36 -0.02 -3.02
CA ALA A 466 -19.38 0.93 -3.55
C ALA A 466 -19.82 2.39 -3.42
N LYS A 467 -21.08 2.71 -3.76
CA LYS A 467 -21.66 4.06 -3.56
C LYS A 467 -21.51 4.54 -2.11
N HIS A 468 -21.93 3.73 -1.14
CA HIS A 468 -21.87 4.07 0.27
C HIS A 468 -20.43 4.34 0.76
N TYR A 469 -19.45 3.60 0.23
CA TYR A 469 -18.04 3.86 0.52
C TYR A 469 -17.56 5.17 -0.12
N MET A 470 -17.93 5.42 -1.37
CA MET A 470 -17.56 6.64 -2.09
C MET A 470 -18.17 7.90 -1.46
N GLU A 471 -19.41 7.84 -0.96
CA GLU A 471 -20.06 8.96 -0.25
C GLU A 471 -19.44 9.25 1.12
N ALA A 472 -18.91 8.23 1.79
CA ALA A 472 -18.35 8.39 3.13
C ALA A 472 -16.93 8.96 3.15
N LEU A 473 -16.21 8.86 2.03
CA LEU A 473 -14.81 9.24 1.92
C LEU A 473 -14.66 10.63 1.30
N PRO A 474 -13.71 11.45 1.77
CA PRO A 474 -13.49 12.81 1.26
C PRO A 474 -12.84 12.85 -0.12
N LEU A 475 -12.29 11.72 -0.59
CA LEU A 475 -11.53 11.58 -1.82
C LEU A 475 -11.89 10.24 -2.49
N PRO A 476 -11.61 10.08 -3.81
CA PRO A 476 -11.94 8.87 -4.55
C PRO A 476 -11.37 7.60 -3.91
N LEU A 477 -12.11 6.50 -4.05
CA LEU A 477 -11.80 5.24 -3.37
C LEU A 477 -10.43 4.68 -3.76
N GLY A 478 -10.04 4.78 -5.04
CA GLY A 478 -8.70 4.39 -5.50
C GLY A 478 -7.58 5.26 -4.92
N ARG A 479 -7.87 6.51 -4.55
CA ARG A 479 -6.89 7.38 -3.90
C ARG A 479 -6.73 7.08 -2.42
N MET A 480 -7.82 6.67 -1.78
CA MET A 480 -7.87 6.43 -0.34
C MET A 480 -7.41 5.04 0.06
N SER A 481 -7.16 4.14 -0.88
CA SER A 481 -6.93 2.72 -0.58
C SER A 481 -5.48 2.25 -0.68
N ASP A 482 -5.26 1.03 -0.21
CA ASP A 482 -3.96 0.38 -0.09
C ASP A 482 -3.48 -0.23 -1.42
N PHE A 483 -2.52 0.41 -2.08
CA PHE A 483 -1.93 -0.15 -3.30
C PHE A 483 -0.58 -0.83 -3.08
N ASP A 484 0.12 -0.52 -1.99
CA ASP A 484 1.32 -1.21 -1.55
C ASP A 484 1.67 -0.77 -0.12
N ASN A 485 1.24 -1.53 0.89
CA ASN A 485 1.83 -1.39 2.22
C ASN A 485 3.34 -1.59 2.10
N ASN A 486 4.11 -0.68 2.71
CA ASN A 486 5.57 -0.60 2.68
C ASN A 486 6.34 -1.90 3.04
N LEU A 487 5.64 -2.99 3.37
CA LEU A 487 6.15 -4.31 3.70
C LEU A 487 7.18 -4.87 2.72
N HIS A 488 6.97 -4.75 1.40
CA HIS A 488 7.98 -5.20 0.43
C HIS A 488 9.29 -4.40 0.60
N MET A 489 9.17 -3.08 0.78
CA MET A 489 10.31 -2.22 1.01
C MET A 489 10.97 -2.51 2.35
N ILE A 490 10.21 -2.75 3.41
CA ILE A 490 10.72 -3.15 4.72
C ILE A 490 11.49 -4.46 4.63
N LYS A 491 10.96 -5.48 3.93
CA LYS A 491 11.67 -6.74 3.66
C LYS A 491 13.00 -6.50 2.94
N LYS A 492 13.00 -5.69 1.87
CA LYS A 492 14.22 -5.37 1.10
C LYS A 492 15.24 -4.64 1.97
N ARG A 493 14.82 -3.66 2.78
CA ARG A 493 15.70 -2.89 3.67
C ARG A 493 16.24 -3.75 4.81
N ARG A 494 15.44 -4.66 5.37
CA ARG A 494 15.88 -5.63 6.39
C ARG A 494 16.93 -6.61 5.87
N VAL A 495 16.96 -6.93 4.58
CA VAL A 495 18.00 -7.78 4.00
C VAL A 495 19.21 -6.96 3.54
N ALA A 496 18.98 -5.81 2.90
CA ALA A 496 20.03 -5.08 2.18
C ALA A 496 20.65 -3.91 2.95
N LEU A 497 19.95 -3.34 3.94
CA LEU A 497 20.37 -2.11 4.64
C LEU A 497 20.59 -2.30 6.15
N SER A 498 20.17 -3.40 6.76
CA SER A 498 20.37 -3.64 8.20
C SER A 498 21.72 -4.28 8.54
N CYS A 499 22.51 -4.66 7.55
CA CYS A 499 23.92 -5.01 7.73
C CYS A 499 24.77 -3.79 7.37
N GLU A 500 24.91 -2.85 8.30
CA GLU A 500 26.27 -2.33 8.47
C GLU A 500 27.13 -3.55 8.86
N ASP A 501 28.21 -3.77 8.12
CA ASP A 501 29.35 -4.59 8.53
C ASP A 501 29.19 -6.11 8.59
N TRP A 502 29.17 -6.78 7.43
CA TRP A 502 29.71 -8.13 7.34
C TRP A 502 30.88 -8.12 6.34
N PHE A 503 32.08 -7.96 6.92
CA PHE A 503 33.40 -8.16 6.34
C PHE A 503 33.82 -7.21 5.21
N PHE A 504 34.46 -6.11 5.60
CA PHE A 504 35.62 -5.64 4.85
C PHE A 504 36.79 -5.52 5.82
N ASP A 505 37.54 -6.60 5.94
CA ASP A 505 38.89 -6.53 6.50
C ASP A 505 39.73 -5.72 5.50
N ALA A 506 40.04 -4.48 5.88
CA ALA A 506 40.90 -3.60 5.10
C ALA A 506 42.40 -3.87 5.35
N SER A 507 42.77 -5.07 5.80
CA SER A 507 44.15 -5.56 5.77
C SER A 507 44.72 -5.73 4.35
N VAL A 508 43.94 -5.44 3.29
CA VAL A 508 44.34 -5.62 1.87
C VAL A 508 44.45 -4.30 1.08
N LEU A 509 44.41 -3.12 1.70
CA LEU A 509 44.71 -1.85 1.00
C LEU A 509 45.83 -1.03 1.67
N THR A 510 46.80 -1.73 2.25
CA THR A 510 48.16 -1.20 2.40
C THR A 510 49.08 -2.05 1.56
N ASN A 511 49.23 -1.67 0.29
CA ASN A 511 50.49 -1.58 -0.44
C ASN A 511 50.19 -1.21 -1.90
N GLU A 512 50.64 -0.01 -2.28
CA GLU A 512 50.79 0.49 -3.65
C GLU A 512 49.52 0.79 -4.47
N LEU A 513 49.08 2.05 -4.42
CA LEU A 513 48.85 2.96 -5.57
C LEU A 513 48.37 4.34 -5.11
#